data_AF-A0A7C5BQL1-F1
#
_entry.id   AF-A0A7C5BQL1-F1
#
_cell.length_a   1.000
_cell.length_b   1.000
_cell.length_c   1.000
_cell.angle_alpha   90.00
_cell.angle_beta   90.00
_cell.angle_gamma   90.00
#
_symmetry.space_group_name_H-M   'P 1'
#
loop_
_entity.id
_entity.type
_entity.pdbx_description
1 polymer ?
#
loop_
_entity_poly.entity_id
_entity_poly.type
_entity_poly.pdbx_seq_one_letter_code
_entity_poly.pdbx_strand_id
1 'polypeptide(L)'
;MIEFNAYAYFDTRTANYDIPFFCRNDIQAKRKFQLDVLQNKGESVLGTFTKDFDLYCIGIYRPDCGEITQCMNLTISGLDLINILDKPIEN
;
A
#
# COMPACT_ATOMS: atom_id res chain seq x y z
N MET A 1 -7.00 -7.46 -22.09
CA MET A 1 -7.76 -6.41 -21.37
C MET A 1 -6.83 -5.82 -20.32
N ILE A 2 -6.82 -4.50 -20.15
CA ILE A 2 -5.96 -3.83 -19.15
C ILE A 2 -6.77 -3.70 -17.88
N GLU A 3 -6.30 -4.28 -16.78
CA GLU A 3 -6.88 -4.11 -15.45
C GLU A 3 -5.87 -3.43 -14.53
N PHE A 4 -6.38 -2.68 -13.56
CA PHE A 4 -5.58 -2.08 -12.50
C PHE A 4 -6.11 -2.52 -11.15
N ASN A 5 -5.23 -2.77 -10.20
CA ASN A 5 -5.63 -3.00 -8.84
C ASN A 5 -5.75 -1.65 -8.13
N ALA A 6 -6.84 -1.48 -7.38
CA ALA A 6 -7.05 -0.36 -6.48
C ALA A 6 -6.50 -0.74 -5.09
N TYR A 7 -5.72 0.15 -4.51
CA TYR A 7 -5.11 -0.03 -3.20
C TYR A 7 -5.43 1.15 -2.30
N ALA A 8 -5.40 0.93 -0.99
CA ALA A 8 -5.47 1.99 -0.01
C ALA A 8 -4.64 1.63 1.23
N TYR A 9 -4.15 2.66 1.91
CA TYR A 9 -3.59 2.51 3.24
C TYR A 9 -4.73 2.38 4.24
N PHE A 10 -4.67 1.35 5.08
CA PHE A 10 -5.60 1.12 6.16
C PHE A 10 -4.93 1.51 7.47
N ASP A 11 -5.47 2.54 8.13
CA ASP A 11 -5.08 2.91 9.47
C ASP A 11 -5.70 1.94 10.46
N THR A 12 -4.88 1.06 11.03
CA THR A 12 -5.29 0.04 12.00
C THR A 12 -5.72 0.63 13.35
N ARG A 13 -5.35 1.89 13.66
CA ARG A 13 -5.74 2.58 14.89
C ARG A 13 -7.16 3.12 14.81
N THR A 14 -7.52 3.67 13.66
CA THR A 14 -8.84 4.27 13.46
C THR A 14 -9.82 3.38 12.69
N ALA A 15 -9.32 2.27 12.14
CA ALA A 15 -10.05 1.34 11.28
C ALA A 15 -10.63 2.00 10.02
N ASN A 16 -9.86 2.91 9.39
CA ASN A 16 -10.27 3.63 8.19
C ASN A 16 -9.29 3.44 7.04
N TYR A 17 -9.81 3.48 5.82
CA TYR A 17 -9.02 3.57 4.60
C TYR A 17 -8.74 5.03 4.25
N ASP A 18 -7.52 5.28 3.80
CA ASP A 18 -7.13 6.55 3.18
C ASP A 18 -7.54 6.57 1.69
N ILE A 19 -7.19 7.66 0.99
CA ILE A 19 -7.48 7.88 -0.42
C ILE A 19 -6.93 6.72 -1.27
N PRO A 20 -7.79 6.04 -2.05
CA PRO A 20 -7.35 4.97 -2.92
C PRO A 20 -6.40 5.44 -4.03
N PHE A 21 -5.50 4.55 -4.43
CA PHE A 21 -4.62 4.72 -5.59
C PHE A 21 -4.59 3.44 -6.44
N PHE A 22 -4.14 3.56 -7.70
CA PHE A 22 -4.10 2.44 -8.63
C PHE A 22 -2.67 1.98 -8.91
N CYS A 23 -2.46 0.67 -9.00
CA CYS A 23 -1.20 0.05 -9.41
C CYS A 23 -1.48 -1.19 -10.28
N ARG A 24 -0.52 -1.62 -11.10
CA ARG A 24 -0.74 -2.80 -11.97
C ARG A 24 -0.68 -4.13 -11.19
N ASN A 25 0.03 -4.15 -10.07
CA ASN A 25 0.22 -5.32 -9.22
C ASN A 25 0.75 -4.94 -7.83
N ASP A 26 0.78 -5.94 -6.95
CA ASP A 26 1.19 -5.80 -5.56
C ASP A 26 2.65 -5.36 -5.40
N ILE A 27 3.54 -5.75 -6.33
CA ILE A 27 4.95 -5.35 -6.27
C ILE A 27 5.07 -3.83 -6.41
N GLN A 28 4.34 -3.24 -7.35
CA GLN A 28 4.32 -1.79 -7.54
C GLN A 28 3.71 -1.07 -6.34
N ALA A 29 2.60 -1.60 -5.81
CA ALA A 29 1.92 -1.02 -4.65
C ALA A 29 2.82 -1.06 -3.40
N LYS A 30 3.52 -2.17 -3.15
CA LYS A 30 4.50 -2.30 -2.05
C LYS A 30 5.64 -1.29 -2.19
N ARG A 31 6.19 -1.13 -3.40
CA ARG A 31 7.25 -0.13 -3.65
C ARG A 31 6.77 1.30 -3.43
N LYS A 32 5.52 1.60 -3.81
CA LYS A 32 4.92 2.91 -3.50
C LYS A 32 4.80 3.11 -1.98
N PHE A 33 4.33 2.11 -1.24
CA PHE A 33 4.24 2.21 0.21
C PHE A 33 5.62 2.45 0.86
N GLN A 34 6.66 1.74 0.39
CA GLN A 34 8.05 2.00 0.81
C GLN A 34 8.47 3.45 0.55
N LEU A 35 8.20 3.98 -0.64
CA LEU A 35 8.55 5.35 -1.00
C LEU A 35 7.81 6.38 -0.13
N ASP A 36 6.52 6.17 0.13
CA ASP A 36 5.71 7.08 0.94
C ASP A 36 6.13 7.05 2.42
N VAL A 37 6.56 5.89 2.93
CA VAL A 37 7.18 5.71 4.25
C VAL A 37 8.53 6.41 4.34
N LEU A 38 9.39 6.25 3.33
CA LEU A 38 10.73 6.84 3.31
C LEU A 38 10.75 8.33 2.91
N GLN A 39 9.62 8.86 2.43
CA GLN A 39 9.48 10.25 2.03
C GLN A 39 9.88 11.19 3.18
N ASN A 40 10.53 12.31 2.86
CA ASN A 40 11.03 13.27 3.85
C ASN A 40 11.90 12.60 4.94
N LYS A 41 12.71 11.61 4.56
CA LYS A 41 13.57 10.85 5.48
C LYS A 41 12.79 10.14 6.61
N GLY A 42 11.55 9.72 6.36
CA GLY A 42 10.72 9.04 7.36
C GLY A 42 9.86 9.97 8.21
N GLU A 43 9.90 11.28 7.98
CA GLU A 43 9.11 12.27 8.74
C GLU A 43 7.65 12.40 8.24
N SER A 44 7.25 11.65 7.19
CA SER A 44 5.85 11.57 6.78
C SER A 44 5.00 10.90 7.87
N VAL A 45 3.67 11.07 7.82
CA VAL A 45 2.73 10.37 8.72
C VAL A 45 2.91 8.85 8.60
N LEU A 46 2.97 8.36 7.35
CA LEU A 46 3.21 6.94 7.07
C LEU A 46 4.57 6.51 7.59
N GLY A 47 5.63 7.31 7.44
CA GLY A 47 6.96 7.01 7.97
C GLY A 47 6.97 6.90 9.49
N THR A 48 6.48 7.94 10.17
CA THR A 48 6.46 8.04 11.64
C THR A 48 5.64 6.93 12.29
N PHE A 49 4.51 6.55 11.68
CA PHE A 49 3.56 5.59 12.23
C PHE A 49 3.45 4.32 11.37
N THR A 50 4.53 3.92 10.68
CA THR A 50 4.49 2.83 9.69
C THR A 50 3.78 1.57 10.21
N LYS A 51 4.06 1.15 11.44
CA LYS A 51 3.48 -0.04 12.08
C LYS A 51 1.94 0.00 12.23
N ASP A 52 1.36 1.19 12.16
CA ASP A 52 -0.06 1.43 12.35
C ASP A 52 -0.81 1.47 11.01
N PHE A 53 -0.10 1.38 9.87
CA PHE A 53 -0.67 1.39 8.52
C PHE A 53 -0.40 0.09 7.78
N ASP A 54 -1.46 -0.51 7.25
CA ASP A 54 -1.38 -1.68 6.38
C ASP A 54 -1.75 -1.31 4.95
N LEU A 55 -1.17 -1.99 3.96
CA LEU A 55 -1.54 -1.80 2.56
C LEU A 55 -2.51 -2.91 2.15
N TYR A 56 -3.68 -2.51 1.65
CA TYR A 56 -4.68 -3.42 1.11
C TYR A 56 -4.89 -3.19 -0.38
N CYS A 57 -5.10 -4.28 -1.11
CA CYS A 57 -5.81 -4.26 -2.38
C CYS A 57 -7.31 -4.24 -2.08
N ILE A 58 -7.99 -3.15 -2.45
CA ILE A 58 -9.40 -2.89 -2.17
C ILE A 58 -10.32 -3.13 -3.40
N GLY A 59 -9.74 -3.41 -4.57
CA GLY A 59 -10.50 -3.75 -5.75
C GLY A 59 -9.69 -3.92 -7.02
N ILE A 60 -10.37 -4.30 -8.09
CA ILE A 60 -9.86 -4.40 -9.45
C ILE A 60 -10.69 -3.46 -10.32
N TYR A 61 -10.04 -2.45 -10.87
CA TYR A 61 -10.60 -1.44 -11.76
C TYR A 61 -10.43 -1.83 -13.23
N ARG A 62 -11.55 -1.81 -13.95
CA ARG A 62 -11.67 -2.00 -15.39
C ARG A 62 -11.93 -0.67 -16.09
N PRO A 63 -10.91 -0.07 -16.72
CA PRO A 63 -11.01 1.27 -17.30
C PRO A 63 -11.88 1.34 -18.55
N ASP A 64 -12.15 0.22 -19.21
CA ASP A 64 -12.98 0.12 -20.40
C ASP A 64 -14.48 0.26 -20.10
N CYS A 65 -14.95 -0.22 -18.95
CA CYS A 65 -16.34 -0.08 -18.50
C CYS A 65 -16.53 0.84 -17.30
N GLY A 66 -15.45 1.30 -16.65
CA GLY A 66 -15.51 2.12 -15.45
C GLY A 66 -15.92 1.36 -14.19
N GLU A 67 -15.86 0.03 -14.22
CA GLU A 67 -16.29 -0.83 -13.11
C GLU A 67 -15.15 -1.12 -12.13
N ILE A 68 -15.49 -1.23 -10.85
CA ILE A 68 -14.60 -1.72 -9.80
C ILE A 68 -15.20 -2.98 -9.21
N THR A 69 -14.47 -4.09 -9.31
CA THR A 69 -14.76 -5.30 -8.53
C THR A 69 -14.08 -5.17 -7.18
N GLN A 70 -14.85 -5.14 -6.09
CA GLN A 70 -14.27 -5.06 -4.75
C GLN A 70 -13.51 -6.35 -4.40
N CYS A 71 -12.36 -6.20 -3.77
CA CYS A 71 -11.63 -7.28 -3.10
C CYS A 71 -10.96 -6.67 -1.87
N MET A 72 -10.83 -7.39 -0.75
CA MET A 72 -10.24 -6.82 0.48
C MET A 72 -9.10 -7.71 0.93
N ASN A 73 -7.96 -7.56 0.25
CA ASN A 73 -6.80 -8.43 0.45
C ASN A 73 -5.65 -7.64 1.06
N LEU A 74 -5.15 -8.09 2.21
CA LEU A 74 -3.93 -7.54 2.80
C LEU A 74 -2.75 -7.83 1.85
N THR A 75 -2.12 -6.76 1.35
CA THR A 75 -0.96 -6.85 0.46
C THR A 75 0.34 -6.94 1.26
N ILE A 76 0.48 -6.11 2.30
CA ILE A 76 1.58 -6.14 3.26
C ILE A 76 1.18 -5.37 4.53
N SER A 77 1.61 -5.85 5.70
CA SER A 77 1.44 -5.10 6.94
C SER A 77 2.53 -4.03 7.11
N GLY A 78 2.24 -2.97 7.85
CA GLY A 78 3.23 -1.96 8.19
C GLY A 78 4.42 -2.52 8.95
N LEU A 79 4.17 -3.49 9.84
CA LEU A 79 5.19 -4.18 10.60
C LEU A 79 6.14 -4.99 9.69
N ASP A 80 5.60 -5.73 8.73
CA ASP A 80 6.40 -6.50 7.78
C ASP A 80 7.23 -5.57 6.87
N LEU A 81 6.69 -4.39 6.53
CA LEU A 81 7.42 -3.41 5.76
C LEU A 81 8.66 -2.91 6.51
N ILE A 82 8.53 -2.56 7.79
CA ILE A 82 9.67 -2.18 8.64
C ILE A 82 10.73 -3.27 8.63
N ASN A 83 10.31 -4.53 8.85
CA ASN A 83 11.23 -5.68 8.85
C ASN A 83 11.96 -5.88 7.52
N ILE A 84 11.38 -5.47 6.39
CA ILE A 84 12.05 -5.50 5.08
C ILE A 84 13.05 -4.35 4.95
N LEU A 85 12.71 -3.15 5.43
CA LEU A 85 13.55 -1.96 5.34
C LEU A 85 14.78 -2.02 6.25
N ASP A 86 14.66 -2.68 7.40
CA ASP A 86 15.76 -2.84 8.38
C ASP A 86 16.76 -3.94 8.00
N LYS A 87 16.47 -4.76 6.98
CA LYS A 87 17.42 -5.79 6.54
C LYS A 87 18.63 -5.13 5.86
N PRO A 88 19.87 -5.46 6.29
CA PRO A 88 21.06 -5.03 5.57
C PRO A 88 20.98 -5.56 4.13
N ILE A 89 21.33 -4.70 3.17
CA ILE A 89 21.45 -5.11 1.77
C ILE A 89 22.60 -6.13 1.71
N GLU A 90 22.27 -7.40 1.51
CA GLU A 90 23.27 -8.42 1.18
C GLU A 90 23.86 -8.03 -0.19
N ASN A 91 25.12 -7.59 -0.17
CA ASN A 91 25.93 -7.30 -1.36
C ASN A 91 26.46 -8.59 -1.99
#